data_AF-A0A936HU23-F1
#
_entry.id   AF-A0A936HU23-F1
#
_cell.length_a   1.000
_cell.length_b   1.000
_cell.length_c   1.000
_cell.angle_alpha   90.00
_cell.angle_beta   90.00
_cell.angle_gamma   90.00
#
_symmetry.space_group_name_H-M   'P 1'
#
loop_
_entity.id
_entity.type
_entity.pdbx_description
1 polymer ?
#
loop_
_entity_poly.entity_id
_entity_poly.type
_entity_poly.pdbx_seq_one_letter_code
_entity_poly.pdbx_strand_id
1 'polypeptide(L)'
;MRVDHHDLYTEFPDMRDAIDALKAQGGYIGSLFGRYNRLTGKVEDLEEHDMPVADFTLEDMKKARVKLKDEIFHLLVAFRAGQKHPA
;
A
#
# COMPACT_ATOMS: atom_id res chain seq x y z
N MET A 1 19.22 -7.45 -7.77
CA MET A 1 17.91 -7.95 -8.23
C MET A 1 17.00 -6.78 -8.57
N ARG A 2 16.00 -6.96 -9.45
CA ARG A 2 14.88 -6.02 -9.52
C ARG A 2 13.99 -6.34 -8.33
N VAL A 3 14.08 -5.54 -7.28
CA VAL A 3 13.07 -5.51 -6.21
C VAL A 3 11.74 -5.34 -6.91
N ASP A 4 10.88 -6.35 -6.84
CA ASP A 4 9.56 -6.30 -7.46
C ASP A 4 8.76 -5.33 -6.62
N HIS A 5 8.86 -4.04 -6.97
CA HIS A 5 8.17 -2.98 -6.28
C HIS A 5 6.67 -3.30 -6.36
N HIS A 6 6.15 -3.89 -5.29
CA HIS A 6 4.72 -4.09 -5.06
C HIS A 6 4.09 -2.72 -4.84
N ASP A 7 4.07 -1.90 -5.88
CA ASP A 7 3.44 -0.62 -5.90
C ASP A 7 1.93 -0.82 -6.09
N LEU A 8 1.15 0.07 -5.48
CA LEU A 8 -0.31 -0.03 -5.50
C LEU A 8 -0.86 0.09 -6.93
N TYR A 9 -0.09 0.66 -7.85
CA TYR A 9 -0.39 0.72 -9.29
C TYR A 9 -0.32 -0.65 -10.00
N THR A 10 0.41 -1.61 -9.44
CA THR A 10 0.52 -2.99 -9.92
C THR A 10 -0.56 -3.87 -9.29
N GLU A 11 -0.83 -3.68 -7.99
CA GLU A 11 -1.91 -4.39 -7.28
C GLU A 11 -3.30 -3.93 -7.72
N PHE A 12 -3.47 -2.64 -8.06
CA PHE A 12 -4.74 -2.04 -8.43
C PHE A 12 -4.66 -1.27 -9.76
N PRO A 13 -4.45 -1.96 -10.90
CA PRO A 13 -4.33 -1.32 -12.21
C PRO A 13 -5.61 -0.57 -12.63
N ASP A 14 -6.78 -1.06 -12.24
CA ASP A 14 -8.08 -0.42 -12.48
C ASP A 14 -8.35 0.81 -11.61
N MET A 15 -7.56 1.03 -10.55
CA MET A 15 -7.75 2.16 -9.64
C MET A 15 -6.68 3.24 -9.81
N ARG A 16 -5.86 3.17 -10.87
CA ARG A 16 -4.78 4.15 -11.12
C ARG A 16 -5.26 5.60 -11.12
N ASP A 17 -6.41 5.86 -11.73
CA ASP A 17 -7.02 7.19 -11.75
C ASP A 17 -7.38 7.69 -10.34
N ALA A 18 -8.05 6.84 -9.56
CA ALA A 18 -8.38 7.14 -8.16
C ALA A 18 -7.11 7.31 -7.31
N ILE A 19 -6.08 6.49 -7.50
CA ILE A 19 -4.79 6.61 -6.83
C ILE A 19 -4.14 7.96 -7.14
N ASP A 20 -4.12 8.36 -8.41
CA ASP A 20 -3.49 9.61 -8.83
C ASP A 20 -4.24 10.82 -8.29
N ALA A 21 -5.57 10.81 -8.39
CA ALA A 21 -6.43 11.84 -7.83
C ALA A 21 -6.26 11.97 -6.31
N LEU A 22 -6.24 10.85 -5.59
CA LEU A 22 -6.03 10.81 -4.14
C LEU A 22 -4.61 11.23 -3.73
N LYS A 23 -3.59 10.87 -4.51
CA LYS A 23 -2.21 11.35 -4.31
C LYS A 23 -2.12 12.86 -4.51
N ALA A 24 -2.74 13.38 -5.58
CA ALA A 24 -2.76 14.79 -5.91
C ALA A 24 -3.52 15.61 -4.85
N GLN A 25 -4.61 15.04 -4.31
CA GLN A 25 -5.38 15.64 -3.24
C GLN A 25 -4.57 15.75 -1.93
N GLY A 26 -3.60 14.84 -1.73
CA GLY A 26 -2.72 14.83 -0.57
C GLY A 26 -3.44 14.53 0.75
N GLY A 27 -2.68 14.34 1.84
CA GLY A 27 -3.23 14.11 3.17
C GLY A 27 -3.14 12.66 3.66
N TYR A 28 -4.26 12.10 4.14
CA TYR A 28 -4.30 10.79 4.81
C TYR A 28 -3.75 9.67 3.93
N ILE A 29 -4.14 9.66 2.65
CA ILE A 29 -3.75 8.59 1.75
C ILE A 29 -2.26 8.66 1.38
N GLY A 30 -1.68 9.84 1.20
CA GLY A 30 -0.25 9.99 0.95
C GLY A 30 0.60 9.40 2.09
N SER A 31 0.13 9.56 3.33
CA SER A 31 0.76 8.92 4.50
C SER A 31 0.63 7.40 4.50
N LEU A 32 -0.52 6.86 4.07
CA LEU A 32 -0.72 5.42 3.91
C LEU A 32 0.19 4.83 2.82
N PHE A 33 0.28 5.46 1.65
CA PHE A 33 1.19 5.06 0.57
C PHE A 33 2.63 5.00 1.08
N GLY A 34 3.09 6.05 1.77
CA GLY A 34 4.44 6.09 2.33
C GLY A 34 4.69 5.06 3.43
N ARG A 35 3.67 4.71 4.22
CA ARG A 35 3.77 3.62 5.21
C ARG A 35 3.84 2.25 4.55
N TYR A 36 2.97 2.01 3.56
CA TYR A 36 2.93 0.74 2.84
C TYR A 36 4.23 0.49 2.08
N ASN A 37 4.73 1.49 1.35
CA ASN A 37 5.97 1.37 0.58
C ASN A 37 7.18 1.12 1.50
N ARG A 38 7.28 1.85 2.63
CA ARG A 38 8.32 1.60 3.64
C ARG A 38 8.23 0.21 4.25
N LEU A 39 7.02 -0.25 4.57
CA LEU A 39 6.83 -1.55 5.18
C LEU A 39 7.21 -2.68 4.23
N THR A 40 6.75 -2.60 2.98
CA THR A 40 7.08 -3.57 1.92
C THR A 40 8.58 -3.61 1.69
N GLY A 41 9.23 -2.46 1.46
CA GLY A 41 10.69 -2.44 1.26
C GLY A 41 11.46 -2.94 2.47
N LYS A 42 10.94 -2.75 3.69
CA LYS A 42 11.54 -3.29 4.91
C LYS A 42 11.32 -4.79 5.06
N VAL A 43 10.20 -5.35 4.60
CA VAL A 43 10.00 -6.80 4.54
C VAL A 43 10.95 -7.40 3.52
N GLU A 44 11.07 -6.81 2.33
CA GLU A 44 11.96 -7.26 1.26
C GLU A 44 13.43 -7.20 1.69
N ASP A 45 13.87 -6.12 2.35
CA ASP A 45 15.22 -5.98 2.90
C ASP A 45 15.52 -7.05 3.95
N LEU A 46 14.57 -7.34 4.85
CA LEU A 46 14.71 -8.39 5.85
C LEU A 46 14.74 -9.80 5.24
N GLU A 47 13.96 -10.04 4.18
CA GLU A 47 13.99 -11.30 3.42
C GLU A 47 15.28 -11.44 2.60
N GLU A 48 15.83 -10.35 2.04
CA GLU A 48 17.08 -10.36 1.27
C GLU A 48 18.32 -10.51 2.16
N HIS A 49 18.33 -9.92 3.35
CA HIS A 49 19.48 -9.96 4.26
C HIS A 49 19.58 -11.23 5.10
N ASP A 50 18.69 -12.23 4.91
CA ASP A 50 18.61 -13.48 5.68
C ASP A 50 18.77 -13.23 7.19
N MET A 51 18.25 -12.08 7.67
CA MET A 51 18.36 -11.76 9.08
C MET A 51 17.43 -12.70 9.84
N PRO A 52 17.87 -13.31 10.95
CA PRO A 52 16.98 -13.99 11.88
C PRO A 52 16.17 -12.94 12.64
N VAL A 53 15.38 -12.14 11.92
CA VAL A 53 14.30 -11.41 12.54
C VAL A 53 13.38 -12.44 13.15
N ALA A 54 13.04 -12.23 14.42
CA ALA A 54 12.09 -13.09 15.11
C ALA A 54 10.87 -13.25 14.19
N ASP A 55 10.46 -14.48 13.92
CA ASP A 55 9.31 -14.83 13.07
C ASP A 55 8.10 -13.91 13.34
N PHE A 56 7.94 -13.55 14.61
CA PHE A 56 6.95 -12.61 15.11
C PHE A 56 6.98 -11.21 14.49
N THR A 57 8.17 -10.63 14.27
CA THR A 57 8.32 -9.30 13.65
C THR A 57 7.95 -9.35 12.17
N LEU A 58 8.41 -10.38 11.45
CA LEU A 58 8.09 -10.58 10.04
C LEU A 58 6.58 -10.82 9.86
N GLU A 59 5.98 -11.61 10.75
CA GLU A 59 4.55 -11.86 10.77
C GLU A 59 3.73 -10.60 11.08
N ASP A 60 4.15 -9.78 12.04
CA ASP A 60 3.52 -8.49 12.34
C ASP A 60 3.62 -7.52 11.15
N MET A 61 4.78 -7.48 10.47
CA MET A 61 4.97 -6.68 9.27
C MET A 61 4.08 -7.17 8.12
N LYS A 62 3.93 -8.48 7.93
CA LYS A 62 2.98 -9.05 6.96
C LYS A 62 1.53 -8.66 7.30
N LYS A 63 1.12 -8.74 8.56
CA LYS A 63 -0.21 -8.30 9.03
C LYS A 63 -0.43 -6.81 8.78
N ALA A 64 0.56 -5.98 9.11
CA ALA A 64 0.51 -4.54 8.86
C ALA A 64 0.45 -4.23 7.37
N ARG A 65 1.14 -4.99 6.51
CA ARG A 65 1.09 -4.84 5.04
C ARG A 65 -0.32 -5.11 4.51
N VAL A 66 -0.93 -6.20 4.97
CA VAL A 66 -2.33 -6.54 4.62
C VAL A 66 -3.29 -5.45 5.10
N LYS A 67 -3.13 -4.98 6.34
CA LYS A 67 -3.99 -3.94 6.91
C LYS A 67 -3.89 -2.61 6.15
N LEU A 68 -2.67 -2.18 5.82
CA LEU A 68 -2.44 -0.97 5.02
C LEU A 68 -3.04 -1.12 3.61
N LYS A 69 -2.92 -2.31 3.01
CA LYS A 69 -3.53 -2.59 1.71
C LYS A 69 -5.06 -2.47 1.78
N ASP A 70 -5.67 -3.04 2.81
CA ASP A 70 -7.11 -3.00 3.05
C ASP A 70 -7.61 -1.56 3.26
N GLU A 71 -6.91 -0.76 4.06
CA GLU A 71 -7.23 0.66 4.24
C GLU A 71 -7.13 1.46 2.93
N ILE A 72 -6.09 1.23 2.13
CA ILE A 72 -5.93 1.91 0.84
C ILE A 72 -7.04 1.48 -0.12
N PHE A 73 -7.38 0.20 -0.16
CA PHE A 73 -8.49 -0.30 -0.98
C PHE A 73 -9.83 0.33 -0.58
N HIS A 74 -10.13 0.40 0.72
CA HIS A 74 -11.33 1.06 1.21
C HIS A 74 -11.42 2.52 0.81
N LEU A 75 -10.31 3.27 0.90
CA LEU A 75 -10.27 4.66 0.46
C LEU A 75 -10.48 4.79 -1.05
N LEU A 76 -9.85 3.93 -1.85
CA LEU A 76 -10.01 3.94 -3.31
C LEU A 76 -11.45 3.62 -3.72
N VAL A 77 -12.08 2.64 -3.07
CA VAL A 77 -13.48 2.29 -3.29
C VAL A 77 -14.40 3.43 -2.85
N ALA A 78 -14.17 4.01 -1.67
CA ALA A 78 -14.95 5.15 -1.17
C ALA A 78 -14.84 6.37 -2.09
N PHE A 79 -13.62 6.68 -2.56
CA PHE A 79 -13.38 7.75 -3.53
C PHE A 79 -14.13 7.50 -4.83
N ARG A 80 -14.01 6.29 -5.39
CA ARG A 80 -14.70 5.90 -6.63
C ARG A 80 -16.23 5.89 -6.48
N ALA A 81 -16.74 5.49 -5.32
CA ALA A 81 -18.17 5.52 -5.00
C ALA A 81 -18.68 6.97 -4.87
N GLY A 82 -17.90 7.85 -4.25
CA GLY A 82 -18.20 9.29 -4.15
C GLY A 82 -18.15 10.00 -5.50
N GLN A 83 -17.22 9.64 -6.39
CA GLN A 83 -17.14 10.21 -7.74
C GLN A 83 -18.24 9.72 -8.69
N LYS A 84 -18.82 8.54 -8.45
CA LYS A 84 -19.93 7.99 -9.26
C LYS A 84 -21.30 8.61 -8.98
N HIS A 85 -21.40 9.57 -8.05
CA HIS A 85 -22.63 10.33 -7.79
C HIS A 85 -22.42 11.83 -8.11
N PRO A 86 -22.40 12.25 -9.38
CA PRO A 86 -23.00 13.52 -9.71
C PRO A 86 -24.52 13.34 -9.65
N ALA A 87 -25.18 14.27 -8.96
CA ALA A 87 -26.64 14.38 -8.86
C ALA A 87 -27.34 14.40 -10.22
#